data_AF-A0A2E6RNH9-F1
#
_entry.id   AF-A0A2E6RNH9-F1
#
_cell.length_a   1.000
_cell.length_b   1.000
_cell.length_c   1.000
_cell.angle_alpha   90.00
_cell.angle_beta   90.00
_cell.angle_gamma   90.00
#
_symmetry.space_group_name_H-M   'P 1'
#
loop_
_entity.id
_entity.type
_entity.pdbx_description
1 polymer ?
#
loop_
_entity_poly.entity_id
_entity_poly.type
_entity_poly.pdbx_seq_one_letter_code
_entity_poly.pdbx_strand_id
1 'polypeptide(L)'
;MKKPSKAKSTYKASDASFFEHPYIDNLVKMNTEILTELWILKDRFHILEKVLEEKKYITKDDINDYEPKDEFLKFLDNEREKMIKKVIEEPLIKKNRSLNSILSKTKQNT
;
A
#
# COMPACT_ATOMS: atom_id res chain seq x y z
N MET A 1 -6.90 -54.62 3.92
CA MET A 1 -6.48 -53.20 4.01
C MET A 1 -7.31 -52.38 3.02
N LYS A 2 -8.12 -51.42 3.50
CA LYS A 2 -8.89 -50.51 2.63
C LYS A 2 -7.95 -49.39 2.15
N LYS A 3 -7.80 -49.21 0.83
CA LYS A 3 -7.05 -48.08 0.27
C LYS A 3 -7.78 -46.77 0.64
N PRO A 4 -7.07 -45.69 1.02
CA PRO A 4 -7.73 -44.41 1.29
C PRO A 4 -8.32 -43.85 0.00
N SER A 5 -9.57 -43.40 0.07
CA SER A 5 -10.23 -42.75 -1.07
C SER A 5 -9.56 -41.41 -1.33
N LYS A 6 -9.22 -41.14 -2.59
CA LYS A 6 -8.70 -39.84 -3.00
C LYS A 6 -9.82 -38.82 -2.86
N ALA A 7 -9.71 -37.90 -1.91
CA ALA A 7 -10.57 -36.74 -1.83
C ALA A 7 -10.39 -35.93 -3.12
N LYS A 8 -11.43 -35.87 -3.95
CA LYS A 8 -11.44 -35.04 -5.16
C LYS A 8 -11.51 -33.59 -4.69
N SER A 9 -10.45 -32.83 -4.98
CA SER A 9 -10.44 -31.37 -4.80
C SER A 9 -11.64 -30.77 -5.54
N THR A 10 -12.49 -30.04 -4.82
CA THR A 10 -13.72 -29.41 -5.34
C THR A 10 -13.49 -28.03 -5.94
N TYR A 11 -12.25 -27.57 -6.02
CA TYR A 11 -11.93 -26.29 -6.67
C TYR A 11 -12.05 -26.47 -8.19
N LYS A 12 -13.14 -25.97 -8.75
CA LYS A 12 -13.29 -25.86 -10.21
C LYS A 12 -12.25 -24.86 -10.73
N ALA A 13 -11.55 -25.23 -11.79
CA ALA A 13 -10.58 -24.37 -12.50
C ALA A 13 -11.20 -23.08 -13.11
N SER A 14 -12.47 -22.76 -12.83
CA SER A 14 -13.11 -21.50 -13.20
C SER A 14 -12.59 -20.30 -12.41
N ASP A 15 -11.92 -20.51 -11.28
CA ASP A 15 -11.36 -19.44 -10.44
C ASP A 15 -10.00 -18.91 -10.95
N ALA A 16 -9.41 -19.55 -11.98
CA ALA A 16 -8.21 -19.04 -12.65
C ALA A 16 -8.46 -17.73 -13.43
N SER A 17 -9.73 -17.41 -13.71
CA SER A 17 -10.16 -16.17 -14.37
C SER A 17 -9.86 -14.90 -13.56
N PHE A 18 -9.49 -15.01 -12.27
CA PHE A 18 -9.17 -13.84 -11.45
C PHE A 18 -7.94 -13.08 -11.98
N PHE A 19 -6.90 -13.80 -12.40
CA PHE A 19 -5.66 -13.20 -12.93
C PHE A 19 -5.74 -12.79 -14.40
N GLU A 20 -6.74 -13.28 -15.13
CA GLU A 20 -6.95 -12.95 -16.55
C GLU A 20 -7.79 -11.66 -16.74
N HIS A 21 -8.21 -11.01 -15.65
CA HIS A 21 -9.00 -9.80 -15.75
C HIS A 21 -8.10 -8.58 -16.03
N PRO A 22 -8.40 -7.73 -17.04
CA PRO A 22 -7.64 -6.51 -17.36
C PRO A 22 -7.46 -5.51 -16.20
N TYR A 23 -8.23 -5.64 -15.11
CA TYR A 23 -8.05 -4.81 -13.91
C TYR A 23 -6.82 -5.22 -13.10
N ILE A 24 -6.42 -6.50 -13.15
CA ILE A 24 -5.23 -6.99 -12.47
C ILE A 24 -3.97 -6.42 -13.12
N ASP A 25 -3.89 -6.42 -14.45
CA ASP A 25 -2.76 -5.82 -15.18
C ASP A 25 -2.59 -4.34 -14.84
N ASN A 26 -3.70 -3.59 -14.78
CA ASN A 26 -3.68 -2.19 -14.37
C ASN A 26 -3.20 -2.00 -12.93
N LEU A 27 -3.62 -2.87 -12.01
CA LEU A 27 -3.19 -2.82 -10.61
C LEU A 27 -1.70 -3.19 -10.45
N VAL A 28 -1.22 -4.19 -11.19
CA VAL A 28 0.20 -4.56 -11.24
C VAL A 28 1.03 -3.40 -11.80
N LYS A 29 0.56 -2.73 -12.87
CA LYS A 29 1.23 -1.56 -13.43
C LYS A 29 1.33 -0.42 -12.41
N MET A 30 0.22 -0.05 -11.76
CA MET A 30 0.22 0.99 -10.72
C MET A 30 1.17 0.65 -9.57
N ASN A 31 1.14 -0.60 -9.08
CA ASN A 31 2.05 -1.03 -8.01
C ASN A 31 3.51 -0.98 -8.45
N THR A 32 3.81 -1.33 -9.70
CA THR A 32 5.17 -1.28 -10.26
C THR A 32 5.67 0.16 -10.37
N GLU A 33 4.82 1.09 -10.80
CA GLU A 33 5.13 2.52 -10.83
C GLU A 33 5.40 3.05 -9.41
N ILE A 34 4.57 2.70 -8.43
CA ILE A 34 4.77 3.07 -7.02
C ILE A 34 6.08 2.49 -6.46
N LEU A 35 6.36 1.21 -6.74
CA LEU A 35 7.61 0.56 -6.32
C LEU A 35 8.83 1.25 -6.92
N THR A 36 8.73 1.70 -8.17
CA THR A 36 9.81 2.43 -8.86
C THR A 36 10.07 3.77 -8.17
N GLU A 37 9.02 4.54 -7.89
CA GLU A 37 9.14 5.82 -7.16
C GLU A 37 9.69 5.63 -5.74
N LEU A 38 9.27 4.57 -5.04
CA LEU A 38 9.79 4.24 -3.72
C LEU A 38 11.28 3.87 -3.78
N TRP A 39 11.71 3.16 -4.82
CA TRP A 39 13.12 2.84 -5.04
C TRP A 39 13.95 4.09 -5.32
N ILE A 40 13.46 4.99 -6.18
CA ILE A 40 14.11 6.28 -6.44
C ILE A 40 14.27 7.09 -5.16
N LEU A 41 13.22 7.14 -4.33
CA LEU A 41 13.29 7.84 -3.04
C LEU A 41 14.34 7.22 -2.12
N LYS A 42 14.38 5.89 -2.04
CA LYS A 42 15.39 5.15 -1.27
C LYS A 42 16.80 5.47 -1.76
N ASP A 43 17.05 5.47 -3.07
CA ASP A 43 18.36 5.83 -3.64
C ASP A 43 18.74 7.27 -3.27
N ARG A 44 17.80 8.22 -3.35
CA ARG A 44 18.05 9.60 -2.94
C ARG A 44 18.39 9.74 -1.46
N PHE A 45 17.81 8.92 -0.58
CA PHE A 45 18.21 8.87 0.83
C PHE A 45 19.64 8.37 1.00
N HIS A 46 20.04 7.29 0.31
CA HIS A 46 21.43 6.80 0.36
C HIS A 46 22.43 7.84 -0.14
N ILE A 47 22.09 8.58 -1.20
CA ILE A 47 22.92 9.68 -1.70
C ILE A 47 23.01 10.80 -0.66
N LEU A 48 21.90 11.15 -0.02
CA LEU A 48 21.87 12.18 1.02
C LEU A 48 22.74 11.79 2.22
N GLU A 49 22.62 10.55 2.71
CA GLU A 49 23.48 9.99 3.76
C GLU A 49 24.96 10.12 3.36
N LYS A 50 25.30 9.72 2.12
CA LYS A 50 26.68 9.76 1.65
C LYS A 50 27.23 11.18 1.56
N VAL A 51 26.44 12.13 1.05
CA VAL A 51 26.84 13.54 0.94
C VAL A 51 27.03 14.18 2.33
N LEU A 52 26.21 13.83 3.31
CA LEU A 52 26.37 14.32 4.68
C LEU A 52 27.59 13.73 5.39
N GLU A 53 27.85 12.45 5.16
CA GLU A 53 29.04 11.75 5.65
C GLU A 53 30.33 12.36 5.08
N GLU A 54 30.39 12.58 3.76
CA GLU A 54 31.57 13.17 3.10
C GLU A 54 31.88 14.58 3.60
N LYS A 55 30.83 15.34 3.95
CA LYS A 55 30.96 16.67 4.56
C LYS A 55 31.27 16.62 6.06
N LYS A 56 31.41 15.43 6.64
CA LYS A 56 31.70 15.17 8.07
C LYS A 56 30.66 15.75 9.04
N TYR A 57 29.39 15.85 8.63
CA TYR A 57 28.31 16.33 9.50
C TYR A 57 27.69 15.21 10.34
N ILE A 58 27.35 14.09 9.70
CA ILE A 58 26.57 12.99 10.28
C ILE A 58 27.04 11.68 9.61
N THR A 59 27.23 10.62 10.38
CA THR A 59 27.51 9.27 9.87
C THR A 59 26.22 8.49 9.60
N LYS A 60 26.33 7.37 8.89
CA LYS A 60 25.17 6.49 8.68
C LYS A 60 24.64 5.92 10.01
N ASP A 61 25.52 5.61 10.95
CA ASP A 61 25.15 5.05 12.25
C ASP A 61 24.40 6.08 13.10
N ASP A 62 24.81 7.36 13.05
CA ASP A 62 24.10 8.45 13.73
C ASP A 62 22.64 8.56 13.30
N ILE A 63 22.30 8.21 12.04
CA ILE A 63 20.92 8.21 11.52
C ILE A 63 20.15 6.97 11.98
N ASN A 64 20.79 5.80 11.95
CA ASN A 64 20.14 4.54 12.35
C ASN A 64 19.85 4.49 13.85
N ASP A 65 20.73 5.07 14.66
CA ASP A 65 20.63 5.10 16.11
C ASP A 65 19.84 6.32 16.61
N TYR A 66 19.42 7.22 15.71
CA TYR A 66 18.64 8.39 16.07
C TYR A 66 17.22 8.00 16.50
N GLU A 67 16.94 8.15 17.78
CA GLU A 67 15.59 8.08 18.32
C GLU A 67 14.94 9.49 18.35
N PRO A 68 13.88 9.74 17.55
CA PRO A 68 13.14 10.98 17.60
C PRO A 68 12.50 11.17 18.98
N LYS A 69 12.68 12.34 19.60
CA LYS A 69 12.11 12.66 20.92
C LYS A 69 10.98 13.68 20.82
N ASP A 70 10.06 13.59 21.78
CA ASP A 70 9.05 14.58 22.13
C ASP A 70 8.30 15.19 20.93
N GLU A 71 8.55 16.46 20.63
CA GLU A 71 7.85 17.24 19.61
C GLU A 71 8.11 16.72 18.19
N PHE A 72 9.32 16.22 17.93
CA PHE A 72 9.66 15.70 16.61
C PHE A 72 8.95 14.37 16.34
N LEU A 73 8.80 13.52 17.35
CA LEU A 73 8.01 12.29 17.22
C LEU A 73 6.54 12.60 16.90
N LYS A 74 5.93 13.56 17.61
CA LYS A 74 4.56 14.02 17.34
C LYS A 74 4.40 14.60 15.93
N PHE A 75 5.39 15.34 15.46
CA PHE A 75 5.42 15.84 14.09
C PHE A 75 5.39 14.68 13.07
N LEU A 76 6.27 13.68 13.25
CA LEU A 76 6.32 12.51 12.38
C LEU A 76 5.01 11.72 12.38
N ASP A 77 4.38 11.54 13.55
CA ASP A 77 3.09 10.86 13.66
C ASP A 77 1.98 11.63 12.93
N ASN A 78 1.92 12.94 13.07
CA ASN A 78 0.94 13.77 12.36
C ASN A 78 1.14 13.69 10.82
N GLU A 79 2.38 13.68 10.34
CA GLU A 79 2.67 13.50 8.91
C GLU A 79 2.22 12.12 8.41
N ARG A 80 2.44 11.06 9.21
CA ARG A 80 1.94 9.71 8.90
C ARG A 80 0.40 9.66 8.87
N GLU A 81 -0.26 10.27 9.84
CA GLU A 81 -1.73 10.33 9.90
C GLU A 81 -2.32 11.06 8.69
N LYS A 82 -1.75 12.20 8.30
CA LYS A 82 -2.15 12.94 7.08
C LYS A 82 -2.02 12.06 5.83
N MET A 83 -0.92 11.32 5.72
CA MET A 83 -0.71 10.38 4.61
C MET A 83 -1.76 9.28 4.62
N ILE A 84 -1.99 8.61 5.75
CA ILE A 84 -2.98 7.53 5.91
C ILE A 84 -4.38 8.03 5.52
N LYS A 85 -4.78 9.20 6.01
CA LYS A 85 -6.07 9.81 5.70
C LYS A 85 -6.26 10.04 4.20
N LYS A 86 -5.23 10.57 3.54
CA LYS A 86 -5.24 10.83 2.09
C LYS A 86 -5.29 9.55 1.26
N VAL A 87 -4.54 8.52 1.65
CA VAL A 87 -4.35 7.29 0.85
C VAL A 87 -5.45 6.27 1.10
N ILE A 88 -5.91 6.11 2.34
CA ILE A 88 -6.83 5.04 2.75
C ILE A 88 -8.24 5.59 3.00
N GLU A 89 -8.38 6.61 3.84
CA GLU A 89 -9.71 7.05 4.30
C GLU A 89 -10.51 7.76 3.20
N GLU A 90 -9.90 8.69 2.47
CA GLU A 90 -10.59 9.45 1.42
C GLU A 90 -11.18 8.56 0.30
N PRO A 91 -10.44 7.58 -0.27
CA PRO A 91 -11.01 6.66 -1.25
C PRO A 91 -12.13 5.79 -0.68
N LEU A 92 -12.00 5.32 0.56
CA LEU A 92 -13.02 4.46 1.20
C LEU A 92 -14.30 5.26 1.51
N ILE A 93 -14.18 6.50 1.95
CA ILE A 93 -15.33 7.40 2.18
C ILE A 93 -16.04 7.72 0.85
N LYS A 94 -15.30 7.96 -0.24
CA LYS A 94 -15.88 8.14 -1.59
C LYS A 94 -16.64 6.90 -2.05
N LYS A 95 -16.10 5.70 -1.82
CA LYS A 95 -16.77 4.42 -2.15
C LYS A 95 -18.10 4.26 -1.40
N ASN A 96 -18.13 4.56 -0.10
CA ASN A 96 -19.36 4.48 0.71
C ASN A 96 -20.43 5.49 0.24
N ARG A 97 -20.04 6.72 -0.13
CA ARG A 97 -20.98 7.71 -0.72
C ARG A 97 -21.55 7.23 -2.06
N SER A 98 -20.71 6.63 -2.91
CA SER A 98 -21.15 6.07 -4.19
C SER A 98 -22.18 4.95 -4.01
N LEU A 99 -21.94 3.99 -3.11
CA LEU A 99 -22.87 2.90 -2.83
C LEU A 99 -24.22 3.40 -2.31
N ASN A 100 -24.22 4.33 -1.35
CA ASN A 100 -25.45 4.93 -0.83
C ASN A 100 -26.25 5.67 -1.91
N SER A 101 -25.56 6.31 -2.87
CA SER A 101 -26.21 6.98 -4.00
C SER A 101 -26.85 6.02 -5.01
N ILE A 102 -26.34 4.80 -5.13
CA ILE A 102 -26.87 3.74 -6.01
C ILE A 102 -28.09 3.08 -5.33
N LEU A 103 -28.00 2.82 -4.02
CA LEU A 103 -29.06 2.22 -3.20
C LEU A 103 -30.27 3.15 -3.03
N SER A 104 -30.06 4.47 -2.97
CA SER A 104 -31.17 5.43 -2.89
C SER A 104 -31.91 5.57 -4.23
N LYS A 105 -31.21 5.53 -5.36
CA LYS A 105 -31.81 5.55 -6.71
C LYS A 105 -32.65 4.30 -7.01
N THR A 106 -32.24 3.15 -6.48
CA THR A 106 -33.00 1.89 -6.65
C THR A 106 -34.28 1.85 -5.82
N LYS A 107 -34.29 2.47 -4.62
CA LYS A 107 -35.50 2.61 -3.79
C LYS A 107 -36.55 3.61 -4.31
N GLN A 108 -36.18 4.52 -5.21
CA GLN A 108 -37.12 5.49 -5.80
C GLN A 108 -37.81 4.98 -7.07
N ASN A 109 -37.34 3.88 -7.66
CA ASN A 109 -37.86 3.29 -8.90
C ASN A 109 -38.68 2.01 -8.67
N THR A 110 -39.07 1.73 -7.42
CA THR A 110 -39.99 0.67 -6.99
C THR A 110 -41.10 1.27 -6.18
#